data_AF-A0A2W0A374-F1
#
_entry.id   AF-A0A2W0A374-F1
#
_cell.length_a   1.000
_cell.length_b   1.000
_cell.length_c   1.000
_cell.angle_alpha   90.00
_cell.angle_beta   90.00
_cell.angle_gamma   90.00
#
_symmetry.space_group_name_H-M   'P 1'
#
loop_
_entity.id
_entity.type
_entity.pdbx_description
1 polymer ?
#
loop_
_entity_poly.entity_id
_entity_poly.type
_entity_poly.pdbx_seq_one_letter_code
_entity_poly.pdbx_strand_id
1 'polypeptide(L)'
;MSFAMTARMRRVFLVIALLAAAGVIDSAVALRNHYAKSKSSYCEFGESFNCDTVNRSSYSVLLGIPVALIGVIGYGALLGLSTLYREKAETPAMLLMAAVGGLG
;
A
#
# COMPACT_ATOMS: atom_id res chain seq x y z
N MET A 1 -10.51 -4.69 -31.94
CA MET A 1 -11.20 -4.28 -30.69
C MET A 1 -10.44 -3.08 -30.14
N SER A 2 -11.12 -1.92 -30.07
CA SER A 2 -10.48 -0.61 -29.92
C SER A 2 -10.01 -0.36 -28.47
N PHE A 3 -8.70 -0.31 -28.28
CA PHE A 3 -8.00 0.09 -27.04
C PHE A 3 -7.93 1.62 -26.89
N ALA A 4 -9.03 2.34 -27.16
CA ALA A 4 -9.09 3.76 -26.82
C ALA A 4 -9.30 3.89 -25.31
N MET A 5 -8.21 3.91 -24.54
CA MET A 5 -8.24 4.25 -23.12
C MET A 5 -8.88 5.63 -22.97
N THR A 6 -10.12 5.68 -22.50
CA THR A 6 -10.86 6.93 -22.33
C THR A 6 -10.11 7.81 -21.34
N ALA A 7 -10.15 9.14 -21.50
CA ALA A 7 -9.51 10.08 -20.59
C ALA A 7 -9.92 9.87 -19.10
N ARG A 8 -11.11 9.29 -18.87
CA ARG A 8 -11.59 8.87 -17.55
C ARG A 8 -10.76 7.73 -16.96
N MET A 9 -10.46 6.69 -17.75
CA MET A 9 -9.69 5.54 -17.31
C MET A 9 -8.26 5.92 -16.97
N ARG A 10 -7.62 6.76 -17.80
CA ARG A 10 -6.28 7.31 -17.55
C ARG A 10 -6.22 8.07 -16.23
N ARG A 11 -7.26 8.85 -15.87
CA ARG A 11 -7.37 9.54 -14.58
C ARG A 11 -7.48 8.57 -13.40
N VAL A 12 -8.31 7.53 -13.53
CA VAL A 12 -8.47 6.52 -12.47
C VAL A 12 -7.15 5.81 -12.17
N PHE A 13 -6.42 5.36 -13.20
CA PHE A 13 -5.11 4.75 -13.00
C PHE A 13 -4.08 5.68 -12.36
N LEU A 14 -4.09 6.98 -12.71
CA LEU A 14 -3.20 7.96 -12.07
C LEU A 14 -3.55 8.16 -10.59
N VAL A 15 -4.83 8.24 -10.25
CA VAL A 15 -5.27 8.35 -8.85
C VAL A 15 -4.86 7.10 -8.07
N ILE A 16 -5.08 5.91 -8.62
CA ILE A 16 -4.65 4.64 -7.99
C ILE A 16 -3.13 4.62 -7.80
N ALA A 17 -2.34 5.05 -8.80
CA ALA A 17 -0.89 5.11 -8.70
C ALA A 17 -0.43 6.07 -7.59
N LEU A 18 -1.06 7.25 -7.47
CA LEU A 18 -0.73 8.22 -6.41
C LEU A 18 -1.07 7.67 -5.03
N LEU A 19 -2.25 7.07 -4.86
CA LEU A 19 -2.66 6.45 -3.59
C LEU A 19 -1.76 5.26 -3.23
N ALA A 20 -1.39 4.43 -4.21
CA ALA A 20 -0.49 3.32 -4.01
C ALA A 20 0.92 3.80 -3.62
N ALA A 21 1.42 4.86 -4.25
CA ALA A 21 2.70 5.46 -3.88
C ALA A 21 2.69 5.98 -2.42
N ALA A 22 1.62 6.67 -2.01
CA ALA A 22 1.44 7.09 -0.62
C ALA A 22 1.43 5.88 0.33
N GLY A 23 0.67 4.83 0.00
CA GLY A 23 0.61 3.60 0.79
C GLY A 23 1.95 2.86 0.91
N VAL A 24 2.76 2.84 -0.15
CA VAL A 24 4.15 2.30 -0.10
C VAL A 24 4.99 3.12 0.87
N ILE A 25 4.94 4.44 0.80
CA ILE A 25 5.72 5.32 1.67
C ILE A 25 5.33 5.09 3.14
N ASP A 26 4.03 5.13 3.44
CA ASP A 26 3.53 4.91 4.81
C ASP A 26 3.92 3.53 5.34
N SER A 27 3.76 2.48 4.52
CA SER A 27 4.11 1.11 4.90
C SER A 27 5.63 0.94 5.09
N ALA A 28 6.44 1.60 4.27
CA ALA A 28 7.90 1.57 4.40
C ALA A 28 8.37 2.29 5.67
N VAL A 29 7.74 3.43 6.01
CA VAL A 29 8.01 4.15 7.27
C VAL A 29 7.61 3.29 8.46
N ALA A 30 6.43 2.66 8.43
CA ALA A 30 6.00 1.73 9.47
C ALA A 30 6.96 0.54 9.62
N LEU A 31 7.42 -0.05 8.51
CA LEU A 31 8.38 -1.16 8.53
C LEU A 31 9.72 -0.72 9.13
N ARG A 32 10.24 0.44 8.71
CA ARG A 32 11.47 1.02 9.28
C ARG A 32 11.32 1.23 10.78
N ASN A 33 10.17 1.72 11.22
CA ASN A 33 9.91 1.97 12.63
C ASN A 33 9.74 0.67 13.44
N HIS A 34 9.18 -0.38 12.85
CA HIS A 34 9.05 -1.70 13.46
C HIS A 34 10.42 -2.31 13.82
N TYR A 35 11.41 -2.13 12.94
CA TYR A 35 12.78 -2.63 13.14
C TYR A 35 13.72 -1.63 13.84
N ALA A 36 13.36 -0.35 13.94
CA ALA A 36 14.18 0.64 14.62
C ALA A 36 14.27 0.33 16.11
N LYS A 37 15.48 0.33 16.69
CA LYS A 37 15.64 0.13 18.14
C LYS A 37 15.28 1.38 18.96
N SER A 38 15.23 2.55 18.31
CA SER A 38 14.96 3.85 18.93
C SER A 38 13.51 4.27 18.68
N LYS A 39 12.85 4.85 19.69
CA LYS A 39 11.54 5.49 19.52
C LYS A 39 11.62 6.53 18.41
N SER A 40 10.74 6.44 17.42
CA SER A 40 10.65 7.43 16.36
C SER A 40 9.77 8.60 16.82
N SER A 41 10.35 9.79 16.90
CA SER A 41 9.65 11.04 17.23
C SER A 41 8.67 11.49 16.15
N TYR A 42 8.64 10.83 14.98
CA TYR A 42 7.82 11.21 13.84
C TYR A 42 6.33 10.85 14.00
N CYS A 43 5.99 9.96 14.93
CA CYS A 43 4.62 9.45 15.11
C CYS A 43 4.15 9.44 16.58
N GLU A 44 4.83 10.19 17.46
CA GLU A 44 4.35 10.46 18.82
C GLU A 44 3.49 11.74 18.81
N PHE A 45 2.18 11.60 18.56
CA PHE A 45 1.21 12.69 18.71
C PHE A 45 0.46 12.56 20.05
N GLY A 46 1.21 12.43 21.15
CA GLY A 46 0.69 12.24 22.51
C GLY A 46 0.42 10.77 22.88
N GLU A 47 0.15 10.47 24.16
CA GLU A 47 0.04 9.09 24.71
C GLU A 47 -1.00 8.19 24.00
N SER A 48 -2.10 8.77 23.52
CA SER A 48 -3.21 8.03 22.91
C SER A 48 -3.10 7.79 21.41
N PHE A 49 -2.36 8.63 20.67
CA PHE A 49 -2.14 8.50 19.21
C PHE A 49 -0.66 8.25 18.92
N ASN A 50 -0.19 7.06 19.31
CA ASN A 50 1.18 6.59 19.07
C ASN A 50 1.22 5.46 18.05
N CYS A 51 1.66 5.79 16.84
CA CYS A 51 1.84 4.79 15.78
C CYS A 51 2.95 3.79 16.14
N ASP A 52 3.91 4.17 16.99
CA ASP A 52 4.97 3.27 17.47
C ASP A 52 4.40 2.15 18.35
N THR A 53 3.52 2.48 19.30
CA THR A 53 2.85 1.51 20.18
C THR A 53 2.03 0.51 19.39
N VAL A 54 1.23 1.00 18.43
CA VAL A 54 0.40 0.13 17.58
C VAL A 54 1.30 -0.75 16.72
N ASN A 55 2.28 -0.17 16.03
CA ASN A 55 3.14 -0.87 15.08
C ASN A 55 4.11 -1.87 15.73
N ARG A 56 4.42 -1.76 17.02
CA ARG A 56 5.21 -2.75 17.79
C ARG A 56 4.36 -3.76 18.54
N SER A 57 3.03 -3.64 18.47
CA SER A 57 2.12 -4.56 19.15
C SER A 57 2.17 -5.96 18.54
N SER A 58 1.69 -6.96 19.29
CA SER A 58 1.56 -8.34 18.81
C SER A 58 0.65 -8.47 17.57
N TYR A 59 -0.25 -7.51 17.35
CA TYR A 59 -1.12 -7.45 16.16
C TYR A 59 -0.39 -7.00 14.89
N SER A 60 0.79 -6.39 15.00
CA SER A 60 1.55 -5.91 13.83
C SER A 60 2.43 -6.97 13.20
N VAL A 61 2.38 -8.20 13.71
CA VAL A 61 3.08 -9.36 13.16
C VAL A 61 2.07 -10.48 12.92
N LEU A 62 1.92 -10.88 11.66
CA LEU A 62 1.07 -11.99 11.26
C LEU A 62 1.96 -13.15 10.83
N LEU A 63 1.83 -14.31 11.50
CA LEU A 63 2.65 -15.51 11.21
C LEU A 63 4.17 -15.25 11.23
N GLY A 64 4.65 -14.32 12.06
CA GLY A 64 6.07 -13.93 12.12
C GLY A 64 6.50 -12.89 11.07
N ILE A 65 5.58 -12.43 10.21
CA ILE A 65 5.83 -11.43 9.17
C ILE A 65 5.20 -10.09 9.59
N PRO A 66 5.95 -8.97 9.59
CA PRO A 66 5.39 -7.66 9.89
C PRO A 66 4.30 -7.28 8.87
N VAL A 67 3.14 -6.84 9.34
CA VAL A 67 2.03 -6.40 8.48
C VAL A 67 2.46 -5.24 7.57
N ALA A 68 3.37 -4.39 8.05
CA ALA A 68 3.95 -3.31 7.25
C ALA A 68 4.69 -3.82 6.00
N LEU A 69 5.32 -5.01 6.04
CA LEU A 69 5.96 -5.62 4.88
C LEU A 69 4.93 -6.06 3.84
N ILE A 70 3.81 -6.63 4.30
CA ILE A 70 2.68 -7.01 3.45
C ILE A 70 2.13 -5.76 2.75
N GLY A 71 2.00 -4.64 3.48
CA GLY A 71 1.60 -3.35 2.92
C GLY A 71 2.54 -2.85 1.82
N VAL A 72 3.86 -2.86 2.05
CA VAL A 72 4.86 -2.46 1.03
C VAL A 72 4.72 -3.29 -0.24
N ILE A 73 4.60 -4.63 -0.11
CA ILE A 73 4.48 -5.53 -1.26
C ILE A 73 3.15 -5.29 -1.99
N GLY A 74 2.04 -5.18 -1.27
CA GLY A 74 0.70 -4.99 -1.83
C GLY A 74 0.57 -3.65 -2.57
N TYR A 75 0.95 -2.54 -1.94
CA TYR A 75 0.92 -1.23 -2.59
C TYR A 75 1.94 -1.12 -3.73
N GLY A 76 3.10 -1.76 -3.60
CA GLY A 76 4.09 -1.85 -4.68
C GLY A 76 3.53 -2.58 -5.90
N ALA A 77 2.81 -3.68 -5.71
CA ALA A 77 2.12 -4.39 -6.77
C ALA A 77 1.05 -3.50 -7.43
N LEU A 78 0.19 -2.83 -6.64
CA LEU A 78 -0.83 -1.91 -7.17
C LEU A 78 -0.20 -0.75 -7.98
N LEU A 79 0.92 -0.20 -7.51
CA LEU A 79 1.67 0.83 -8.21
C LEU A 79 2.22 0.30 -9.54
N GLY A 80 2.81 -0.89 -9.55
CA GLY A 80 3.32 -1.55 -10.76
C GLY A 80 2.22 -1.85 -11.77
N LEU A 81 1.10 -2.42 -11.32
CA LEU A 81 -0.06 -2.72 -12.17
C LEU A 81 -0.69 -1.45 -12.76
N SER A 82 -0.79 -0.37 -11.98
CA SER A 82 -1.38 0.89 -12.45
C SER A 82 -0.49 1.70 -13.39
N THR A 83 0.84 1.49 -13.35
CA THR A 83 1.81 2.25 -14.16
C THR A 83 2.37 1.45 -15.34
N LEU A 84 2.86 0.23 -15.12
CA LEU A 84 3.56 -0.59 -16.10
C LEU A 84 2.63 -1.41 -17.00
N TYR A 85 1.53 -1.91 -16.43
CA TYR A 85 0.61 -2.82 -17.14
C TYR A 85 -0.65 -2.12 -17.64
N ARG A 86 -0.65 -0.79 -17.68
CA ARG A 86 -1.83 0.02 -18.03
C ARG A 86 -2.35 -0.23 -19.46
N GLU A 87 -1.48 -0.67 -20.36
CA GLU A 87 -1.78 -0.94 -21.78
C GLU A 87 -2.52 -2.28 -22.00
N LYS A 88 -2.57 -3.16 -20.99
CA LYS A 88 -3.24 -4.47 -21.10
C LYS A 88 -4.76 -4.35 -20.82
N ALA A 89 -5.59 -5.14 -21.50
CA ALA A 89 -7.05 -5.13 -21.27
C ALA A 89 -7.45 -5.78 -19.94
N GLU A 90 -6.59 -6.65 -19.41
CA GLU A 90 -6.86 -7.49 -18.22
C GLU A 90 -6.48 -6.82 -16.89
N THR A 91 -5.71 -5.73 -16.91
CA THR A 91 -5.27 -4.96 -15.73
C THR A 91 -6.40 -4.45 -14.84
N PRO A 92 -7.52 -3.90 -15.35
CA PRO A 92 -8.63 -3.47 -14.48
C PRO A 92 -9.29 -4.64 -13.73
N ALA A 93 -9.38 -5.83 -14.35
CA ALA A 93 -9.89 -7.02 -13.67
C ALA A 93 -8.91 -7.50 -12.59
N MET A 94 -7.60 -7.49 -12.87
CA MET A 94 -6.56 -7.82 -11.88
C MET A 94 -6.57 -6.86 -10.68
N LEU A 95 -6.74 -5.55 -10.92
CA LEU A 95 -6.85 -4.56 -9.83
C LEU A 95 -8.10 -4.79 -8.96
N LEU A 96 -9.23 -5.13 -9.58
CA LEU A 96 -10.46 -5.50 -8.85
C LEU A 96 -10.25 -6.76 -8.00
N MET A 97 -9.64 -7.80 -8.57
CA MET A 97 -9.35 -9.04 -7.85
C MET A 97 -8.37 -8.79 -6.70
N ALA A 98 -7.34 -7.96 -6.91
CA ALA A 98 -6.41 -7.56 -5.86
C ALA A 98 -7.11 -6.77 -4.75
N ALA A 99 -8.04 -5.87 -5.09
CA ALA A 99 -8.81 -5.10 -4.11
C ALA A 99 -9.75 -5.99 -3.30
N VAL A 100 -10.46 -6.92 -3.95
CA VAL A 100 -11.35 -7.88 -3.28
C VAL A 100 -10.56 -8.85 -2.40
N GLY A 101 -9.40 -9.30 -2.86
CA GLY A 101 -8.50 -10.15 -2.07
C GLY A 101 -7.98 -9.46 -0.80
N GLY A 102 -7.87 -8.13 -0.80
CA GLY A 102 -7.50 -7.34 0.38
C GLY A 102 -8.62 -7.07 1.39
N LEU A 103 -9.88 -7.42 1.08
CA LEU A 103 -11.01 -7.31 2.02
C LEU A 103 -11.18 -8.54 2.94
N GLY A 104 -10.42 -9.62 2.69
CA GLY A 104 -10.50 -10.89 3.42
C GLY A 104 -9.65 -10.97 4.67
#